data_AF-A0A2J6X2U3-F1
#
_entry.id   AF-A0A2J6X2U3-F1
#
_cell.length_a   1.000
_cell.length_b   1.000
_cell.length_c   1.000
_cell.angle_alpha   90.00
_cell.angle_beta   90.00
_cell.angle_gamma   90.00
#
_symmetry.space_group_name_H-M   'P 1'
#
loop_
_entity.id
_entity.type
_entity.pdbx_description
1 polymer ?
#
loop_
_entity_poly.entity_id
_entity_poly.type
_entity_poly.pdbx_seq_one_letter_code
_entity_poly.pdbx_strand_id
1 'polypeptide(L)'
;EEFTEIGSDGKPVTVQYFERHRFEWRPENTPPYHVLLSRMGDDLLRRQGRDWYTFERSGPIQGCLYFAETNQALCEPFLSYWRNHGLEFDRKPGKSYAESLALFGLPLSMPRIEETQPGKVLIVQWFERARFELHPDGSVLLGLLGNELVGR
;
A
#
# COMPACT_ATOMS: atom_id res chain seq x y z
N GLU A 1 -14.49 1.94 14.94
CA GLU A 1 -14.19 2.83 16.09
C GLU A 1 -13.12 3.82 15.67
N GLU A 2 -13.10 4.99 16.28
CA GLU A 2 -12.11 6.05 16.04
C GLU A 2 -11.11 6.12 17.21
N PHE A 3 -9.85 6.39 16.90
CA PHE A 3 -8.75 6.43 17.87
C PHE A 3 -7.91 7.69 17.65
N THR A 4 -7.16 8.12 18.67
CA THR A 4 -6.12 9.15 18.51
C THR A 4 -4.77 8.46 18.48
N GLU A 5 -4.06 8.56 17.35
CA GLU A 5 -2.75 7.94 17.13
C GLU A 5 -1.78 8.90 16.46
N ILE A 6 -0.49 8.54 16.41
CA ILE A 6 0.52 9.30 15.68
C ILE A 6 0.37 9.03 14.19
N GLY A 7 0.12 10.08 13.43
CA GLY A 7 -0.01 10.03 11.98
C GLY A 7 1.35 9.99 11.26
N SER A 8 1.28 9.84 9.94
CA SER A 8 2.46 9.77 9.06
C SER A 8 3.41 10.99 9.14
N ASP A 9 2.93 12.14 9.60
CA ASP A 9 3.70 13.38 9.81
C ASP A 9 4.21 13.56 11.25
N GLY A 10 4.04 12.55 12.11
CA GLY A 10 4.48 12.57 13.50
C GLY A 10 3.55 13.32 14.46
N LYS A 11 2.38 13.80 13.98
CA LYS A 11 1.40 14.52 14.80
C LYS A 11 0.26 13.61 15.26
N PRO A 12 -0.34 13.88 16.43
CA PRO A 12 -1.52 13.16 16.89
C PRO A 12 -2.73 13.48 16.02
N VAL A 13 -3.39 12.45 15.49
CA VAL A 13 -4.49 12.56 14.53
C VAL A 13 -5.59 11.56 14.85
N THR A 14 -6.83 11.90 14.48
CA THR A 14 -7.94 10.95 14.56
C THR A 14 -7.82 9.93 13.44
N VAL A 15 -7.84 8.65 13.79
CA VAL A 15 -7.75 7.54 12.84
C VAL A 15 -8.95 6.62 12.95
N GLN A 16 -9.28 5.97 11.82
CA GLN A 16 -10.23 4.88 11.76
C GLN A 16 -9.64 3.71 10.98
N TYR A 17 -9.74 2.51 11.53
CA TYR A 17 -9.27 1.28 10.89
C TYR A 17 -10.39 0.60 10.11
N PHE A 18 -10.03 0.15 8.91
CA PHE A 18 -10.71 -0.84 8.11
C PHE A 18 -9.77 -2.03 7.92
N GLU A 19 -10.27 -3.15 7.41
CA GLU A 19 -9.46 -4.37 7.24
C GLU A 19 -8.17 -4.12 6.43
N ARG A 20 -8.23 -3.24 5.42
CA ARG A 20 -7.16 -3.02 4.43
C ARG A 20 -6.60 -1.61 4.42
N HIS A 21 -7.20 -0.68 5.16
CA HIS A 21 -6.82 0.74 5.15
C HIS A 21 -7.00 1.36 6.54
N ARG A 22 -6.13 2.32 6.88
CA ARG A 22 -6.29 3.22 8.03
C ARG A 22 -6.48 4.63 7.51
N PHE A 23 -7.62 5.23 7.83
CA PHE A 23 -7.92 6.61 7.48
C PHE A 23 -7.35 7.55 8.53
N GLU A 24 -6.82 8.67 8.05
CA GLU A 24 -6.18 9.72 8.82
C GLU A 24 -6.93 11.03 8.60
N TRP A 25 -7.59 11.56 9.63
CA TRP A 25 -8.26 12.86 9.58
C TRP A 25 -7.22 14.00 9.61
N ARG A 26 -7.32 14.94 8.67
CA ARG A 26 -6.43 16.09 8.44
C ARG A 26 -7.24 17.34 8.05
N PRO A 27 -7.97 17.97 8.99
CA PRO A 27 -8.83 19.12 8.70
C PRO A 27 -8.06 20.35 8.19
N GLU A 28 -6.75 20.39 8.36
CA GLU A 28 -5.86 21.45 7.89
C GLU A 28 -5.53 21.37 6.39
N ASN A 29 -5.75 20.21 5.76
CA ASN A 29 -5.50 20.04 4.32
C ASN A 29 -6.61 20.71 3.51
N THR A 30 -6.38 20.95 2.22
CA THR A 30 -7.46 21.39 1.32
C THR A 30 -8.29 20.18 0.85
N PRO A 31 -9.62 20.31 0.67
CA PRO A 31 -10.43 19.27 0.06
C PRO A 31 -9.86 18.80 -1.29
N PRO A 32 -9.95 17.49 -1.63
CA PRO A 32 -10.60 16.41 -0.88
C PRO A 32 -9.71 15.73 0.19
N TYR A 33 -8.53 16.28 0.50
CA TYR A 33 -7.48 15.62 1.29
C TYR A 33 -7.63 15.76 2.81
N HIS A 34 -8.84 16.07 3.30
CA HIS A 34 -9.12 16.04 4.73
C HIS A 34 -9.07 14.62 5.31
N VAL A 35 -9.20 13.60 4.46
CA VAL A 35 -9.01 12.20 4.83
C VAL A 35 -7.88 11.64 3.98
N LEU A 36 -6.83 11.16 4.64
CA LEU A 36 -5.69 10.52 4.00
C LEU A 36 -5.67 9.02 4.28
N LEU A 37 -5.04 8.27 3.38
CA LEU A 37 -4.67 6.88 3.61
C LEU A 37 -3.28 6.82 4.24
N SER A 38 -3.21 6.13 5.37
CA SER A 38 -1.97 5.90 6.10
C SER A 38 -0.99 5.04 5.30
N ARG A 39 0.31 5.22 5.54
CA ARG A 39 1.39 4.42 4.94
C ARG A 39 1.54 3.05 5.62
N MET A 40 0.46 2.28 5.67
CA MET A 40 0.41 1.06 6.49
C MET A 40 1.40 -0.03 6.05
N GLY A 41 1.77 -0.07 4.77
CA GLY A 41 2.79 -1.02 4.31
C GLY A 41 4.17 -0.67 4.90
N ASP A 42 4.53 0.61 4.89
CA ASP A 42 5.74 1.11 5.54
C ASP A 42 5.68 0.93 7.07
N ASP A 43 4.57 1.32 7.70
CA ASP A 43 4.37 1.20 9.14
C ASP A 43 4.53 -0.25 9.62
N LEU A 44 3.93 -1.21 8.92
CA LEU A 44 3.99 -2.62 9.31
C LEU A 44 5.37 -3.23 9.09
N LEU A 45 6.05 -2.90 7.98
CA LEU A 45 7.45 -3.30 7.77
C LEU A 45 8.34 -2.80 8.91
N ARG A 46 8.21 -1.52 9.31
CA ARG A 46 8.97 -0.96 10.44
C ARG A 46 8.65 -1.65 11.76
N ARG A 47 7.38 -1.94 12.04
CA ARG A 47 6.96 -2.71 13.24
C ARG A 47 7.55 -4.11 13.27
N GLN A 48 7.76 -4.73 12.11
CA GLN A 48 8.44 -6.02 11.95
C GLN A 48 9.97 -5.90 12.01
N GLY A 49 10.53 -4.71 12.24
CA GLY A 49 11.98 -4.48 12.23
C GLY A 49 12.61 -4.55 10.83
N ARG A 50 11.81 -4.42 9.78
CA ARG A 50 12.26 -4.50 8.38
C ARG A 50 12.41 -3.09 7.81
N ASP A 51 13.66 -2.71 7.55
CA ASP A 51 13.96 -1.48 6.83
C ASP A 51 13.87 -1.71 5.32
N TRP A 52 12.84 -1.16 4.67
CA TRP A 52 12.69 -1.30 3.23
C TRP A 52 13.73 -0.50 2.44
N TYR A 53 14.44 0.46 3.07
CA TYR A 53 15.56 1.15 2.42
C TYR A 53 16.69 0.18 2.06
N THR A 54 16.83 -0.93 2.79
CA THR A 54 17.84 -1.97 2.53
C THR A 54 17.33 -3.11 1.63
N PHE A 55 16.09 -3.05 1.14
CA PHE A 55 15.60 -4.05 0.20
C PHE A 55 16.31 -3.92 -1.14
N GLU A 56 16.45 -5.07 -1.82
CA GLU A 56 16.91 -5.11 -3.20
C GLU A 56 16.04 -4.23 -4.11
N ARG A 57 16.69 -3.60 -5.07
CA ARG A 57 16.07 -2.69 -6.04
C ARG A 57 16.03 -3.40 -7.37
N SER A 58 14.85 -3.51 -7.96
CA SER A 58 14.74 -4.16 -9.28
C SER A 58 15.44 -3.37 -10.38
N GLY A 59 15.52 -2.04 -10.26
CA GLY A 59 15.80 -1.19 -11.41
C GLY A 59 14.65 -1.19 -12.42
N PRO A 60 14.84 -0.54 -13.58
CA PRO A 60 13.89 -0.61 -14.69
C PRO A 60 13.89 -2.01 -15.31
N ILE A 61 12.70 -2.58 -15.50
CA ILE A 61 12.49 -3.87 -16.17
C ILE A 61 11.60 -3.64 -17.40
N GLN A 62 12.02 -4.17 -18.55
CA GLN A 62 11.24 -4.06 -19.79
C GLN A 62 9.86 -4.70 -19.64
N GLY A 63 8.81 -3.96 -20.02
CA GLY A 63 7.41 -4.43 -19.91
C GLY A 63 6.75 -4.14 -18.56
N CYS A 64 7.47 -3.58 -17.59
CA CYS A 64 6.94 -3.22 -16.26
C CYS A 64 6.80 -1.70 -16.11
N LEU A 65 5.96 -1.26 -15.17
CA LEU A 65 5.92 0.13 -14.74
C LEU A 65 7.06 0.38 -13.75
N TYR A 66 7.94 1.32 -14.06
CA TYR A 66 9.08 1.66 -13.21
C TYR A 66 8.82 2.91 -12.37
N PHE A 67 9.21 2.86 -11.10
CA PHE A 67 9.11 3.93 -10.12
C PHE A 67 10.51 4.36 -9.72
N ALA A 68 10.93 5.53 -10.19
CA ALA A 68 12.29 6.02 -9.98
C ALA A 68 12.57 6.38 -8.51
N GLU A 69 11.54 6.82 -7.79
CA GLU A 69 11.58 7.28 -6.41
C GLU A 69 12.00 6.18 -5.44
N THR A 70 11.56 4.93 -5.70
CA THR A 70 11.91 3.76 -4.88
C THR A 70 12.84 2.80 -5.60
N ASN A 71 13.19 3.08 -6.86
CA ASN A 71 13.96 2.20 -7.74
C ASN A 71 13.37 0.79 -7.84
N GLN A 72 12.04 0.71 -7.95
CA GLN A 72 11.29 -0.54 -8.04
C GLN A 72 10.44 -0.59 -9.32
N ALA A 73 10.24 -1.80 -9.82
CA ALA A 73 9.39 -2.10 -10.95
C ALA A 73 8.15 -2.88 -10.49
N LEU A 74 7.04 -2.58 -11.15
CA LEU A 74 5.76 -3.24 -10.97
C LEU A 74 5.41 -3.97 -12.27
N CYS A 75 5.44 -5.29 -12.20
CA CYS A 75 5.20 -6.20 -13.31
C CYS A 75 3.87 -6.95 -13.14
N GLU A 76 3.43 -7.68 -14.16
CA GLU A 76 2.27 -8.57 -14.04
C GLU A 76 2.52 -9.70 -13.03
N PRO A 77 1.48 -10.17 -12.32
CA PRO A 77 0.07 -9.77 -12.41
C PRO A 77 -0.31 -8.52 -11.61
N PHE A 78 0.62 -7.99 -10.79
CA PHE A 78 0.36 -6.85 -9.91
C PHE A 78 0.15 -5.54 -10.68
N LEU A 79 0.76 -5.38 -11.85
CA LEU A 79 0.60 -4.21 -12.71
C LEU A 79 -0.84 -4.02 -13.17
N SER A 80 -1.50 -5.09 -13.64
CA SER A 80 -2.92 -5.03 -14.02
C SER A 80 -3.82 -4.69 -12.83
N TYR A 81 -3.54 -5.24 -11.64
CA TYR A 81 -4.30 -4.87 -10.44
C TYR A 81 -4.14 -3.39 -10.11
N TRP A 82 -2.90 -2.88 -10.10
CA TRP A 82 -2.61 -1.48 -9.79
C TRP A 82 -3.29 -0.52 -10.77
N ARG A 83 -3.23 -0.80 -12.08
CA ARG A 83 -3.83 0.04 -13.13
C ARG A 83 -5.35 0.09 -13.10
N ASN A 84 -6.01 -0.91 -12.52
CA ASN A 84 -7.46 -1.01 -12.48
C ASN A 84 -8.08 -0.57 -11.16
N HIS A 85 -7.27 -0.19 -10.18
CA HIS A 85 -7.72 0.23 -8.85
C HIS A 85 -7.08 1.57 -8.47
N GLY A 86 -7.84 2.42 -7.80
CA GLY A 86 -7.39 3.74 -7.38
C GLY A 86 -8.52 4.49 -6.70
N LEU A 87 -8.19 5.60 -6.04
CA LEU A 87 -9.20 6.54 -5.58
C LEU A 87 -9.90 7.19 -6.79
N GLU A 88 -11.04 7.83 -6.57
CA GLU A 88 -11.78 8.52 -7.62
C GLU A 88 -11.75 10.02 -7.35
N PHE A 89 -11.13 10.79 -8.25
CA PHE A 89 -10.98 12.23 -8.07
C PHE A 89 -11.59 13.06 -9.19
N ASP A 90 -11.64 12.54 -10.41
CA ASP A 90 -11.98 13.33 -11.60
C ASP A 90 -13.30 12.91 -12.29
N ARG A 91 -13.96 11.87 -11.76
CA ARG A 91 -15.22 11.27 -12.23
C ARG A 91 -15.13 10.71 -13.65
N LYS A 92 -13.94 10.33 -14.11
CA LYS A 92 -13.76 9.70 -15.42
C LYS A 92 -13.77 8.17 -15.32
N PRO A 93 -14.18 7.46 -16.38
CA PRO A 93 -14.03 6.00 -16.43
C PRO A 93 -12.56 5.57 -16.41
N GLY A 94 -12.26 4.50 -15.68
CA GLY A 94 -10.91 3.94 -15.55
C GLY A 94 -10.16 4.50 -14.34
N LYS A 95 -8.85 4.24 -14.27
CA LYS A 95 -7.97 4.80 -13.23
C LYS A 95 -6.74 5.43 -13.84
N SER A 96 -6.49 6.67 -13.45
CA SER A 96 -5.26 7.38 -13.79
C SER A 96 -4.11 6.91 -12.91
N TYR A 97 -2.88 7.16 -13.37
CA TYR A 97 -1.68 6.91 -12.58
C TYR A 97 -1.76 7.56 -11.19
N ALA A 98 -2.24 8.81 -11.12
CA ALA A 98 -2.33 9.56 -9.87
C ALA A 98 -3.35 8.94 -8.90
N GLU A 99 -4.45 8.38 -9.40
CA GLU A 99 -5.48 7.73 -8.59
C GLU A 99 -5.02 6.40 -8.00
N SER A 100 -4.35 5.59 -8.81
CA SER A 100 -3.72 4.34 -8.35
C SER A 100 -2.58 4.62 -7.36
N LEU A 101 -1.76 5.64 -7.65
CA LEU A 101 -0.69 6.08 -6.75
C LEU A 101 -1.27 6.60 -5.42
N ALA A 102 -2.38 7.34 -5.44
CA ALA A 102 -3.00 7.84 -4.23
C ALA A 102 -3.56 6.73 -3.33
N LEU A 103 -4.05 5.64 -3.93
CA LEU A 103 -4.54 4.47 -3.19
C LEU A 103 -3.39 3.64 -2.58
N PHE A 104 -2.40 3.28 -3.41
CA PHE A 104 -1.40 2.28 -3.02
C PHE A 104 -0.06 2.89 -2.55
N GLY A 105 0.27 4.08 -3.05
CA GLY A 105 1.61 4.65 -2.97
C GLY A 105 2.63 3.95 -3.85
N LEU A 106 3.89 4.25 -3.60
CA LEU A 106 5.03 3.70 -4.33
C LEU A 106 5.32 2.24 -3.90
N PRO A 107 5.76 1.35 -4.82
CA PRO A 107 6.26 0.03 -4.44
C PRO A 107 7.55 0.16 -3.63
N LEU A 108 7.62 -0.54 -2.49
CA LEU A 108 8.75 -0.53 -1.56
C LEU A 108 9.69 -1.73 -1.78
N SER A 109 9.17 -2.83 -2.34
CA SER A 109 9.92 -4.07 -2.58
C SER A 109 9.75 -4.58 -3.99
N MET A 110 10.61 -5.53 -4.36
CA MET A 110 10.33 -6.49 -5.43
C MET A 110 9.24 -7.50 -4.99
N PRO A 111 8.59 -8.22 -5.92
CA PRO A 111 7.78 -9.39 -5.58
C PRO A 111 8.63 -10.43 -4.85
N ARG A 112 8.12 -10.96 -3.73
CA ARG A 112 8.83 -11.92 -2.89
C ARG A 112 7.87 -12.89 -2.22
N ILE A 113 8.35 -14.08 -1.88
CA ILE A 113 7.55 -15.09 -1.19
C ILE A 113 7.57 -14.78 0.31
N GLU A 114 6.39 -14.61 0.91
CA GLU A 114 6.23 -14.38 2.35
C GLU A 114 5.10 -15.23 2.94
N GLU A 115 5.29 -15.67 4.17
CA GLU A 115 4.20 -16.20 5.00
C GLU A 115 3.39 -15.03 5.55
N THR A 116 2.23 -14.80 4.95
CA THR A 116 1.33 -13.67 5.29
C THR A 116 0.51 -13.91 6.54
N GLN A 117 0.27 -15.17 6.88
CA GLN A 117 -0.44 -15.67 8.05
C GLN A 117 0.08 -17.09 8.34
N PRO A 118 -0.06 -17.63 9.56
CA PRO A 118 0.38 -19.00 9.87
C PRO A 118 -0.14 -20.03 8.86
N GLY A 119 0.77 -20.66 8.11
CA GLY A 119 0.48 -21.64 7.07
C GLY A 119 0.07 -21.07 5.71
N LYS A 120 -0.02 -19.75 5.54
CA LYS A 120 -0.41 -19.07 4.28
C LYS A 120 0.79 -18.35 3.65
N VAL A 121 1.43 -19.01 2.69
CA VAL A 121 2.58 -18.49 1.95
C VAL A 121 2.15 -17.99 0.57
N LEU A 122 2.40 -16.72 0.27
CA LEU A 122 2.02 -16.08 -0.99
C LEU A 122 3.19 -15.32 -1.61
N ILE A 123 3.09 -15.01 -2.91
CA ILE A 123 3.94 -13.99 -3.52
C ILE A 123 3.32 -12.63 -3.18
N VAL A 124 4.12 -11.75 -2.60
CA VAL A 124 3.70 -10.42 -2.18
C VAL A 124 4.59 -9.33 -2.75
N GLN A 125 4.03 -8.14 -2.95
CA GLN A 125 4.80 -6.92 -3.19
C GLN A 125 4.31 -5.84 -2.23
N TRP A 126 5.25 -5.24 -1.50
CA TRP A 126 4.95 -4.17 -0.55
C TRP A 126 4.91 -2.82 -1.25
N PHE A 127 3.95 -2.00 -0.86
CA PHE A 127 3.79 -0.61 -1.26
C PHE A 127 3.72 0.26 -0.01
N GLU A 128 3.79 1.58 -0.15
CA GLU A 128 3.69 2.50 0.98
C GLU A 128 2.41 2.26 1.80
N ARG A 129 1.28 2.05 1.13
CA ARG A 129 -0.05 2.00 1.78
C ARG A 129 -0.71 0.62 1.73
N ALA A 130 -0.10 -0.36 1.06
CA ALA A 130 -0.70 -1.67 0.83
C ALA A 130 0.34 -2.79 0.71
N ARG A 131 -0.12 -4.04 0.82
CA ARG A 131 0.61 -5.24 0.39
C ARG A 131 -0.25 -5.95 -0.63
N PHE A 132 0.26 -6.14 -1.83
CA PHE A 132 -0.42 -6.95 -2.84
C PHE A 132 -0.06 -8.41 -2.59
N GLU A 133 -1.05 -9.29 -2.70
CA GLU A 133 -0.95 -10.72 -2.45
C GLU A 133 -1.45 -11.47 -3.68
N LEU A 134 -0.61 -12.28 -4.30
CA LEU A 134 -1.00 -13.18 -5.38
C LEU A 134 -1.45 -14.51 -4.78
N HIS A 135 -2.72 -14.84 -4.98
CA HIS A 135 -3.35 -16.05 -4.48
C HIS A 135 -3.20 -17.25 -5.44
N PRO A 136 -3.36 -18.50 -4.96
CA PRO A 136 -3.20 -19.70 -5.79
C PRO A 136 -4.16 -19.80 -6.98
N ASP A 137 -5.31 -19.12 -6.92
CA ASP A 137 -6.29 -19.01 -8.01
C ASP A 137 -5.91 -17.96 -9.07
N GLY A 138 -4.76 -17.29 -8.90
CA GLY A 138 -4.27 -16.22 -9.77
C GLY A 138 -4.85 -14.84 -9.45
N SER A 139 -5.73 -14.72 -8.46
CA SER A 139 -6.27 -13.43 -8.05
C SER A 139 -5.22 -12.60 -7.29
N VAL A 140 -5.25 -11.28 -7.50
CA VAL A 140 -4.48 -10.32 -6.70
C VAL A 140 -5.43 -9.68 -5.70
N LEU A 141 -5.10 -9.78 -4.41
CA LEU A 141 -5.84 -9.15 -3.32
C LEU A 141 -4.92 -8.25 -2.50
N LEU A 142 -5.51 -7.35 -1.71
CA LEU A 142 -4.77 -6.61 -0.69
C LEU A 142 -4.72 -7.41 0.61
N GLY A 143 -3.55 -7.45 1.22
CA GLY A 143 -3.36 -7.95 2.58
C GLY A 143 -4.17 -7.16 3.61
N LEU A 144 -4.48 -7.82 4.73
CA LEU A 144 -5.33 -7.28 5.81
C LEU A 144 -4.54 -6.37 6.76
N LEU A 145 -3.80 -5.42 6.19
CA LEU A 145 -2.83 -4.61 6.93
C LEU A 145 -3.45 -3.83 8.10
N GLY A 146 -4.72 -3.43 7.98
CA GLY A 146 -5.42 -2.78 9.07
C GLY A 146 -5.61 -3.72 10.26
N ASN A 147 -6.03 -4.97 10.03
CA ASN A 147 -6.16 -6.00 11.06
C ASN A 147 -4.80 -6.35 11.68
N GLU A 148 -3.78 -6.52 10.84
CA GLU A 148 -2.39 -6.81 11.28
C GLU A 148 -1.84 -5.71 12.21
N LEU A 149 -2.15 -4.44 11.95
CA LEU A 149 -1.70 -3.31 12.77
C LEU A 149 -2.40 -3.24 14.15
N VAL A 150 -3.65 -3.68 14.25
CA VAL A 150 -4.40 -3.65 15.51
C VAL A 150 -4.42 -5.00 16.24
N GLY A 151 -3.72 -6.01 15.70
CA GLY A 151 -3.64 -7.35 16.29
C GLY A 151 -4.99 -8.08 16.32
N ARG A 152 -5.83 -7.87 15.31
CA ARG A 152 -7.15 -8.52 15.16
C ARG A 152 -7.13 -9.65 14.15
#